data_AF-A0A2V7F328-F1
#
_entry.id   AF-A0A2V7F328-F1
#
_cell.length_a   1.000
_cell.length_b   1.000
_cell.length_c   1.000
_cell.angle_alpha   90.00
_cell.angle_beta   90.00
_cell.angle_gamma   90.00
#
_symmetry.space_group_name_H-M   'P 1'
#
loop_
_entity.id
_entity.type
_entity.pdbx_description
1 polymer ?
#
loop_
_entity_poly.entity_id
_entity_poly.type
_entity_poly.pdbx_seq_one_letter_code
_entity_poly.pdbx_strand_id
1 'polypeptide(L)'
;MGRFWEEFSVGEVLVTGRRTIDGGDVSRYAGLSGDFNPLHVDAEYAKATPFGERVAHGILTLAVSHGQQNLGGWFEGTTLALLGLDRLRFTAPVKFGDTVRTEMTVKET
;
A
#
# COMPACT_ATOMS: atom_id res chain seq x y z
N MET A 1 -6.84 10.89 -18.58
CA MET A 1 -7.95 11.41 -17.75
C MET A 1 -8.70 10.21 -17.23
N GLY A 2 -8.97 10.21 -15.93
CA GLY A 2 -9.69 9.17 -15.21
C GLY A 2 -11.18 9.21 -15.53
N ARG A 3 -11.93 8.45 -14.74
CA ARG A 3 -13.36 8.26 -14.91
C ARG A 3 -14.15 9.17 -13.98
N PHE A 4 -15.27 9.68 -14.46
CA PHE A 4 -16.29 10.33 -13.67
C PHE A 4 -17.17 9.29 -12.95
N TRP A 5 -17.99 9.77 -12.01
CA TRP A 5 -18.81 8.93 -11.14
C TRP A 5 -19.73 7.99 -11.92
N GLU A 6 -20.35 8.50 -12.98
CA GLU A 6 -21.35 7.82 -13.80
C GLU A 6 -20.76 6.71 -14.69
N GLU A 7 -19.42 6.65 -14.81
CA GLU A 7 -18.72 5.66 -15.62
C GLU A 7 -18.34 4.40 -14.83
N PHE A 8 -18.58 4.38 -13.51
CA PHE A 8 -18.34 3.20 -12.69
C PHE A 8 -19.55 2.27 -12.66
N SER A 9 -19.28 0.97 -12.61
CA SER A 9 -20.30 -0.05 -12.38
C SER A 9 -19.95 -0.86 -11.13
N VAL A 10 -20.94 -1.09 -10.26
CA VAL A 10 -20.75 -1.95 -9.07
C VAL A 10 -20.27 -3.34 -9.49
N GLY A 11 -19.24 -3.82 -8.80
CA GLY A 11 -18.58 -5.09 -9.10
C GLY A 11 -17.47 -5.01 -10.15
N GLU A 12 -17.27 -3.85 -10.78
CA GLU A 12 -16.12 -3.66 -11.67
C GLU A 12 -14.80 -3.78 -10.89
N VAL A 13 -13.82 -4.47 -11.49
CA VAL A 13 -12.52 -4.75 -10.89
C VAL A 13 -11.40 -4.10 -11.69
N LEU A 14 -10.49 -3.43 -10.99
CA LEU A 14 -9.19 -3.01 -11.53
C LEU A 14 -8.07 -3.71 -10.77
N VAL A 15 -7.11 -4.25 -11.52
CA VAL A 15 -5.87 -4.81 -10.97
C VAL A 15 -4.70 -3.93 -11.41
N THR A 16 -3.94 -3.42 -10.46
CA THR A 16 -2.80 -2.54 -10.74
C THR A 16 -1.58 -3.32 -11.24
N GLY A 17 -0.59 -2.59 -11.75
CA GLY A 17 0.76 -3.12 -11.93
C GLY A 17 1.36 -3.64 -10.61
N ARG A 18 2.44 -4.41 -10.73
CA ARG A 18 3.17 -5.01 -9.60
C ARG A 18 4.33 -4.12 -9.17
N ARG A 19 4.66 -4.12 -7.88
CA ARG A 19 5.81 -3.39 -7.34
C ARG A 19 6.49 -4.18 -6.23
N THR A 20 7.80 -4.32 -6.29
CA THR A 20 8.59 -4.92 -5.22
C THR A 20 8.85 -3.89 -4.12
N ILE A 21 8.69 -4.30 -2.85
CA ILE A 21 9.08 -3.51 -1.69
C ILE A 21 10.54 -3.81 -1.36
N ASP A 22 11.38 -2.79 -1.34
CA ASP A 22 12.80 -2.95 -1.00
C ASP A 22 13.19 -2.18 0.27
N GLY A 23 14.46 -2.30 0.66
CA GLY A 23 14.96 -1.60 1.84
C GLY A 23 15.02 -0.08 1.67
N GLY A 24 15.14 0.42 0.45
CA GLY A 24 15.09 1.85 0.17
C GLY A 24 13.71 2.43 0.44
N ASP A 25 12.63 1.68 0.16
CA ASP A 25 11.27 2.08 0.52
C ASP A 25 11.10 2.23 2.03
N VAL A 26 11.54 1.23 2.78
CA VAL A 26 11.43 1.21 4.24
C VAL A 26 12.25 2.34 4.85
N SER A 27 13.50 2.54 4.41
CA SER A 27 14.35 3.62 4.90
C SER A 27 13.77 5.00 4.59
N ARG A 28 13.27 5.23 3.37
CA ARG A 28 12.66 6.52 3.00
C ARG A 28 11.37 6.77 3.75
N TYR A 29 10.53 5.74 3.91
CA TYR A 29 9.28 5.86 4.64
C TYR A 29 9.53 6.14 6.11
N ALA A 30 10.45 5.45 6.77
CA ALA A 30 10.85 5.74 8.15
C ALA A 30 11.35 7.19 8.30
N GLY A 31 12.17 7.66 7.36
CA GLY A 31 12.64 9.05 7.35
C GLY A 31 11.52 10.07 7.14
N LEU A 32 10.55 9.76 6.27
CA LEU A 32 9.41 10.64 5.97
C LEU A 32 8.38 10.68 7.11
N SER A 33 8.03 9.52 7.67
CA SER A 33 7.00 9.38 8.70
C SER A 33 7.52 9.62 10.12
N GLY A 34 8.83 9.49 10.31
CA GLY A 34 9.47 9.46 11.64
C GLY A 34 9.34 8.11 12.35
N ASP A 35 8.71 7.10 11.74
CA ASP A 35 8.55 5.78 12.34
C ASP A 35 9.82 4.93 12.16
N PHE A 36 10.70 5.02 13.15
CA PHE A 36 11.92 4.23 13.26
C PHE A 36 11.74 3.01 14.20
N ASN A 37 10.55 2.43 14.30
CA ASN A 37 10.37 1.21 15.09
C ASN A 37 11.43 0.14 14.70
N PRO A 38 12.18 -0.40 15.67
CA PRO A 38 13.27 -1.36 15.42
C PRO A 38 12.85 -2.56 14.57
N LEU A 39 11.59 -2.98 14.62
CA LEU A 39 11.06 -4.05 13.77
C LEU A 39 11.30 -3.81 12.27
N HIS A 40 11.28 -2.55 11.83
CA HIS A 40 11.40 -2.16 10.44
C HIS A 40 12.85 -1.83 10.04
N VAL A 41 13.68 -1.35 10.98
CA VAL A 41 14.97 -0.74 10.66
C VAL A 41 16.18 -1.49 11.23
N ASP A 42 16.02 -2.30 12.27
CA ASP A 42 17.11 -3.01 12.95
C ASP A 42 17.02 -4.52 12.67
N ALA A 43 18.03 -5.04 11.95
CA ALA A 43 18.08 -6.45 11.59
C ALA A 43 18.39 -7.38 12.77
N GLU A 44 19.15 -6.93 13.77
CA GLU A 44 19.47 -7.74 14.94
C GLU A 44 18.27 -7.84 15.88
N TYR A 45 17.58 -6.72 16.11
CA TYR A 45 16.33 -6.73 16.86
C TYR A 45 15.29 -7.65 16.21
N ALA A 46 15.12 -7.55 14.89
CA ALA A 46 14.08 -8.28 14.18
C ALA A 46 14.25 -9.81 14.22
N LYS A 47 15.48 -10.33 14.34
CA LYS A 47 15.75 -11.77 14.50
C LYS A 47 15.07 -12.38 15.74
N ALA A 48 14.90 -11.59 16.80
CA ALA A 48 14.27 -12.04 18.04
C ALA A 48 12.73 -11.96 18.01
N THR A 49 12.15 -11.41 16.95
CA THR A 49 10.70 -11.27 16.80
C THR A 49 10.10 -12.51 16.13
N PRO A 50 8.78 -12.73 16.23
CA PRO A 50 8.11 -13.83 15.52
C PRO A 50 8.28 -13.82 13.99
N PHE A 51 8.69 -12.69 13.41
CA PHE A 51 8.94 -12.58 11.98
C PHE A 51 10.33 -13.10 11.57
N GLY A 52 11.29 -13.16 12.49
CA GLY A 52 12.67 -13.63 12.26
C GLY A 52 13.55 -12.72 11.40
N GLU A 53 12.99 -11.66 10.83
CA GLU A 53 13.66 -10.67 9.98
C GLU A 53 12.86 -9.36 9.97
N ARG A 54 13.45 -8.30 9.40
CA ARG A 54 12.74 -7.03 9.24
C ARG A 54 11.58 -7.19 8.27
N VAL A 55 10.48 -6.51 8.59
CA VAL A 55 9.30 -6.43 7.72
C VAL A 55 9.01 -4.96 7.43
N ALA A 56 8.39 -4.66 6.30
CA ALA A 56 7.99 -3.29 5.97
C ALA A 56 6.89 -2.78 6.91
N HIS A 57 6.79 -1.46 7.09
CA HIS A 57 5.68 -0.84 7.82
C HIS A 57 4.35 -1.21 7.17
N GLY A 58 3.33 -1.56 7.97
CA GLY A 58 1.98 -1.76 7.44
C GLY A 58 1.49 -0.54 6.66
N ILE A 59 1.65 0.66 7.22
CA ILE A 59 1.20 1.90 6.56
C ILE A 59 2.02 2.21 5.29
N LEU A 60 3.30 1.82 5.21
CA LEU A 60 4.06 1.90 3.95
C LEU A 60 3.39 1.07 2.85
N THR A 61 2.95 -0.16 3.16
CA THR A 61 2.27 -1.00 2.17
C THR A 61 0.96 -0.37 1.68
N LEU A 62 0.23 0.30 2.58
CA LEU A 62 -0.96 1.08 2.21
C LEU A 62 -0.61 2.29 1.33
N ALA A 63 0.46 3.03 1.65
CA ALA A 63 0.91 4.16 0.85
C ALA A 63 1.32 3.74 -0.57
N VAL A 64 2.04 2.60 -0.68
CA VAL A 64 2.39 1.99 -1.97
C VAL A 64 1.14 1.57 -2.74
N SER A 65 0.20 0.90 -2.07
CA SER A 65 -1.09 0.54 -2.67
C SER A 65 -1.80 1.76 -3.23
N HIS A 66 -1.93 2.84 -2.46
CA HIS A 66 -2.57 4.08 -2.91
C HIS A 66 -1.87 4.70 -4.13
N GLY A 67 -0.54 4.68 -4.17
CA GLY A 67 0.21 5.07 -5.36
C GLY A 67 -0.12 4.21 -6.59
N GLN A 68 -0.20 2.89 -6.43
CA GLN A 68 -0.58 1.97 -7.51
C GLN A 68 -2.01 2.22 -8.01
N GLN A 69 -2.93 2.53 -7.11
CA GLN A 69 -4.33 2.85 -7.44
C GLN A 69 -4.42 4.12 -8.30
N ASN A 70 -3.71 5.19 -7.93
CA ASN A 70 -3.65 6.42 -8.72
C ASN A 70 -3.07 6.19 -10.12
N LEU A 71 -2.10 5.29 -10.25
CA LEU A 71 -1.50 4.89 -11.52
C LEU A 71 -2.35 3.88 -12.33
N GLY A 72 -3.46 3.38 -11.76
CA GLY A 72 -4.36 2.43 -12.42
C GLY A 72 -5.23 3.07 -13.51
N GLY A 73 -5.34 4.40 -13.55
CA GLY A 73 -6.07 5.13 -14.59
C GLY A 73 -7.54 5.43 -14.28
N TRP A 74 -8.08 4.99 -13.13
CA TRP A 74 -9.45 5.33 -12.73
C TRP A 74 -9.61 6.76 -12.22
N PHE A 75 -8.58 7.34 -11.59
CA PHE A 75 -8.73 8.53 -10.74
C PHE A 75 -8.12 9.82 -11.32
N GLU A 76 -7.37 9.73 -12.42
CA GLU A 76 -6.54 10.81 -12.95
C GLU A 76 -7.34 12.07 -13.32
N GLY A 77 -7.32 13.08 -12.45
CA GLY A 77 -7.98 14.36 -12.70
C GLY A 77 -9.50 14.36 -12.50
N THR A 78 -10.08 13.26 -12.01
CA THR A 78 -11.52 13.15 -11.73
C THR A 78 -11.83 12.94 -10.25
N THR A 79 -10.88 12.43 -9.47
CA THR A 79 -11.05 12.26 -8.02
C THR A 79 -10.76 13.54 -7.25
N LEU A 80 -11.68 13.92 -6.35
CA LEU A 80 -11.52 15.09 -5.49
C LEU A 80 -10.72 14.80 -4.22
N ALA A 81 -11.06 13.74 -3.50
CA ALA A 81 -10.40 13.36 -2.24
C ALA A 81 -10.66 11.90 -1.87
N LEU A 82 -9.74 11.30 -1.11
CA LEU A 82 -9.98 10.08 -0.35
C LEU A 82 -10.63 10.47 0.99
N LEU A 83 -11.92 10.19 1.13
CA LEU A 83 -12.70 10.64 2.30
C LEU A 83 -12.55 9.75 3.54
N GLY A 84 -12.12 8.50 3.34
CA GLY A 84 -11.99 7.55 4.45
C GLY A 84 -11.41 6.22 4.02
N LEU A 85 -11.05 5.43 5.02
CA LEU A 85 -10.62 4.04 4.87
C LEU A 85 -11.35 3.21 5.93
N ASP A 86 -12.27 2.38 5.46
CA ASP A 86 -13.03 1.51 6.35
C ASP A 86 -12.38 0.14 6.50
N ARG A 87 -12.46 -0.41 7.72
CA ARG A 87 -12.08 -1.81 8.02
C ARG A 87 -10.66 -2.19 7.54
N LEU A 88 -9.71 -1.25 7.58
CA LEU A 88 -8.31 -1.53 7.25
C LEU A 88 -7.71 -2.60 8.17
N ARG A 89 -7.08 -3.63 7.60
CA ARG A 89 -6.41 -4.72 8.32
C ARG A 89 -5.09 -5.08 7.65
N PHE A 90 -4.04 -5.27 8.45
CA PHE A 90 -2.76 -5.83 8.00
C PHE A 90 -2.76 -7.33 8.33
N THR A 91 -3.05 -8.16 7.34
CA THR A 91 -3.32 -9.60 7.54
C THR A 91 -2.06 -10.46 7.51
N ALA A 92 -1.00 -9.99 6.86
CA ALA A 92 0.30 -10.66 6.78
C ALA A 92 1.43 -9.63 6.73
N PRO A 93 2.63 -9.94 7.24
CA PRO A 93 3.79 -9.09 7.07
C PRO A 93 4.21 -9.04 5.60
N VAL A 94 4.67 -7.88 5.14
CA VAL A 94 5.35 -7.74 3.86
C VAL A 94 6.85 -7.71 4.13
N LYS A 95 7.57 -8.68 3.59
CA LYS A 95 9.02 -8.81 3.73
C LYS A 95 9.73 -7.98 2.67
N PHE A 96 11.02 -7.75 2.90
CA PHE A 96 11.87 -7.09 1.94
C PHE A 96 12.06 -8.02 0.72
N GLY A 97 11.83 -7.50 -0.48
CA GLY A 97 11.82 -8.28 -1.72
C GLY A 97 10.44 -8.84 -2.11
N ASP A 98 9.42 -8.74 -1.25
CA ASP A 98 8.07 -9.12 -1.62
C ASP A 98 7.51 -8.19 -2.70
N THR A 99 6.73 -8.77 -3.62
CA THR A 99 6.06 -8.02 -4.69
C THR A 99 4.57 -7.89 -4.40
N VAL A 100 4.09 -6.65 -4.29
CA VAL A 100 2.69 -6.32 -4.03
C VAL A 100 1.97 -5.83 -5.28
N ARG A 101 0.65 -6.02 -5.32
CA ARG A 101 -0.28 -5.43 -6.28
C ARG A 101 -1.59 -5.11 -5.57
N THR A 102 -2.32 -4.15 -6.09
CA THR A 102 -3.64 -3.79 -5.58
C THR A 102 -4.72 -4.26 -6.53
N GLU A 103 -5.76 -4.86 -5.96
CA GLU A 103 -7.01 -5.13 -6.64
C GLU A 103 -8.08 -4.25 -6.00
N MET A 104 -8.80 -3.49 -6.83
CA MET A 104 -9.88 -2.63 -6.40
C MET A 104 -11.18 -3.15 -6.98
N THR A 105 -12.25 -3.06 -6.21
CA THR A 105 -13.60 -3.38 -6.67
C THR A 105 -14.53 -2.24 -6.32
N VAL A 106 -15.30 -1.75 -7.30
CA VAL A 106 -16.36 -0.78 -7.04
C VAL A 106 -17.44 -1.44 -6.18
N LYS A 107 -17.67 -0.90 -4.98
CA LYS A 107 -18.66 -1.45 -4.04
C LYS A 107 -20.02 -0.78 -4.15
N GLU A 108 -20.04 0.51 -4.45
CA GLU A 108 -21.23 1.35 -4.53
C GLU A 108 -20.98 2.55 -5.45
N THR A 109 -22.06 3.10 -5.99
CA THR A 109 -22.17 4.28 -6.88
C THR A 109 -23.52 4.96 -6.65
#